data_AF-A0A9E2PYT6-F1
#
_entry.id   AF-A0A9E2PYT6-F1
#
_cell.length_a   1.000
_cell.length_b   1.000
_cell.length_c   1.000
_cell.angle_alpha   90.00
_cell.angle_beta   90.00
_cell.angle_gamma   90.00
#
_symmetry.space_group_name_H-M   'P 1'
#
loop_
_entity.id
_entity.type
_entity.pdbx_description
1 polymer ?
#
loop_
_entity_poly.entity_id
_entity_poly.type
_entity_poly.pdbx_seq_one_letter_code
_entity_poly.pdbx_strand_id
1 'polypeptide(L)'
;MERIIRDKRRYFWDKGPLSPERDKYIIIERVLEFGTEDDVQIILNYYGTESVKEVVRKSRELSPRTVTYFALLFGLSRGETRCFSDVSPRIWQPY
;
A
#
# COMPACT_ATOMS: atom_id res chain seq x y z
N MET A 1 3.02 1.39 16.08
CA MET A 1 1.71 1.26 15.38
C MET A 1 0.68 2.28 15.87
N GLU A 2 0.34 2.29 17.16
CA GLU A 2 -0.64 3.24 17.74
C GLU A 2 -0.29 4.71 17.47
N ARG A 3 1.00 5.05 17.47
CA ARG A 3 1.50 6.38 17.13
C ARG A 3 1.10 6.81 15.71
N ILE A 4 1.14 5.91 14.73
CA ILE A 4 0.72 6.23 13.35
C ILE A 4 -0.77 6.56 13.32
N ILE A 5 -1.60 5.72 13.94
CA ILE A 5 -3.05 5.88 13.94
C ILE A 5 -3.45 7.20 14.62
N ARG A 6 -2.81 7.51 15.75
CA ARG A 6 -3.11 8.72 16.53
C ARG A 6 -2.56 9.99 15.89
N ASP A 7 -1.28 10.01 15.53
CA ASP A 7 -0.56 11.24 15.15
C ASP A 7 -0.76 11.56 13.65
N LYS A 8 -1.05 10.56 12.81
CA LYS A 8 -1.16 10.72 11.35
C LYS A 8 -2.62 10.70 10.88
N ARG A 9 -3.51 11.42 11.55
CA ARG A 9 -4.95 11.52 11.20
C ARG A 9 -5.21 11.85 9.73
N ARG A 10 -4.31 12.59 9.07
CA ARG A 10 -4.39 12.93 7.64
C ARG A 10 -4.44 11.70 6.72
N TYR A 11 -3.90 10.55 7.12
CA TYR A 11 -3.95 9.32 6.31
C TYR A 11 -5.33 8.66 6.33
N PHE A 12 -6.09 8.96 7.38
CA PHE A 12 -7.34 8.29 7.74
C PHE A 12 -8.48 9.29 7.92
N TRP A 13 -8.44 10.42 7.20
CA TRP A 13 -9.37 11.54 7.37
C TRP A 13 -10.84 11.14 7.14
N ASP A 14 -11.07 10.08 6.37
CA ASP A 14 -12.38 9.51 6.00
C ASP A 14 -12.79 8.30 6.86
N LYS A 15 -11.97 7.89 7.84
CA LYS A 15 -12.20 6.68 8.64
C LYS A 15 -12.45 7.00 10.11
N GLY A 16 -13.28 6.17 10.74
CA GLY A 16 -13.51 6.17 12.19
C GLY A 16 -12.31 5.62 12.98
N PRO A 17 -12.50 5.27 14.26
CA PRO A 17 -11.44 4.65 15.06
C PRO A 17 -10.97 3.34 14.40
N LEU A 18 -9.67 3.26 14.11
CA LEU A 18 -9.05 2.11 13.46
C LEU A 18 -8.45 1.17 14.50
N SER A 19 -8.64 -0.13 14.29
CA SER A 19 -7.96 -1.19 15.00
C SER A 19 -6.77 -1.69 14.17
N PRO A 20 -5.54 -1.70 14.71
CA PRO A 20 -4.36 -2.21 13.99
C PRO A 20 -4.57 -3.58 13.35
N GLU A 21 -5.26 -4.49 14.02
CA GLU A 21 -5.43 -5.86 13.54
C GLU A 21 -6.59 -5.99 12.54
N ARG A 22 -7.74 -5.37 12.84
CA ARG A 22 -8.94 -5.50 11.98
C ARG A 22 -8.81 -4.68 10.70
N ASP A 23 -8.20 -3.50 10.79
CA ASP A 23 -8.08 -2.56 9.68
C ASP A 23 -6.69 -2.59 9.02
N LYS A 24 -5.91 -3.63 9.29
CA LYS A 24 -4.55 -3.86 8.78
C LYS A 24 -4.41 -3.50 7.30
N TYR A 25 -5.33 -3.97 6.47
CA TYR A 25 -5.27 -3.76 5.02
C TYR A 25 -5.33 -2.27 4.65
N ILE A 26 -6.32 -1.55 5.20
CA ILE A 26 -6.52 -0.12 4.95
C ILE A 26 -5.36 0.68 5.54
N ILE A 27 -4.86 0.28 6.71
CA ILE A 27 -3.72 0.93 7.36
C ILE A 27 -2.47 0.84 6.48
N ILE A 28 -2.11 -0.36 6.03
CA ILE A 28 -0.96 -0.56 5.14
C ILE A 28 -1.16 0.25 3.87
N GLU A 29 -2.32 0.14 3.22
CA GLU A 29 -2.63 0.87 1.99
C GLU A 29 -2.43 2.38 2.13
N ARG A 30 -2.97 2.99 3.18
CA ARG A 30 -2.86 4.44 3.41
C ARG A 30 -1.46 4.89 3.78
N VAL A 31 -0.72 4.06 4.52
CA VAL A 31 0.69 4.34 4.82
C VAL A 31 1.56 4.21 3.57
N LEU A 32 1.30 3.25 2.69
CA LEU A 32 2.04 3.16 1.41
C LEU A 32 1.74 4.36 0.50
N GLU A 33 0.49 4.83 0.45
CA GLU A 33 0.09 5.92 -0.45
C GLU A 33 0.50 7.31 0.04
N PHE A 34 0.45 7.57 1.35
CA PHE A 34 0.64 8.91 1.92
C PHE A 34 1.74 8.98 2.99
N GLY A 35 2.30 7.85 3.39
CA GLY A 35 3.30 7.72 4.45
C GLY A 35 4.65 8.32 4.10
N THR A 36 5.46 8.51 5.14
CA THR A 36 6.91 8.70 5.01
C THR A 36 7.64 7.35 5.03
N GLU A 37 8.92 7.33 4.67
CA GLU A 37 9.75 6.12 4.76
C GLU A 37 9.78 5.54 6.19
N ASP A 38 9.84 6.39 7.22
CA ASP A 38 9.74 5.97 8.61
C ASP A 38 8.41 5.28 8.93
N ASP A 39 7.29 5.80 8.40
CA ASP A 39 5.97 5.20 8.58
C ASP A 39 5.90 3.83 7.89
N VAL A 40 6.51 3.71 6.71
CA VAL A 40 6.64 2.45 5.96
C VAL A 40 7.46 1.43 6.74
N GLN A 41 8.60 1.84 7.33
CA GLN A 41 9.43 0.95 8.14
C GLN A 41 8.67 0.43 9.37
N ILE A 42 7.83 1.27 9.99
CA ILE A 42 6.99 0.85 11.12
C ILE A 42 5.98 -0.22 10.69
N ILE A 43 5.27 -0.06 9.57
CA ILE A 43 4.31 -1.07 9.12
C ILE A 43 5.00 -2.36 8.66
N LEU A 44 6.21 -2.27 8.09
CA LEU A 44 7.01 -3.44 7.72
C LEU A 44 7.43 -4.23 8.96
N ASN A 45 7.90 -3.55 10.00
CA ASN A 45 8.29 -4.18 11.26
C ASN A 45 7.08 -4.76 12.02
N TYR A 46 5.92 -4.10 11.96
CA TYR A 46 4.73 -4.50 12.71
C TYR A 46 3.93 -5.62 12.03
N TYR A 47 3.61 -5.47 10.73
CA TYR A 47 2.78 -6.44 10.00
C TYR A 47 3.59 -7.49 9.23
N GLY A 48 4.90 -7.28 9.08
CA GLY A 48 5.79 -8.12 8.28
C GLY A 48 5.73 -7.79 6.79
N THR A 49 6.85 -8.04 6.11
CA THR A 49 7.04 -7.72 4.69
C THR A 49 6.04 -8.42 3.77
N GLU A 50 5.70 -9.68 4.02
CA GLU A 50 4.77 -10.42 3.16
C GLU A 50 3.35 -9.86 3.22
N SER A 51 2.91 -9.41 4.40
CA SER A 51 1.63 -8.72 4.54
C SER A 51 1.58 -7.43 3.72
N VAL A 52 2.67 -6.67 3.71
CA VAL A 52 2.78 -5.42 2.94
C VAL A 52 2.82 -5.72 1.44
N LYS A 53 3.61 -6.71 1.02
CA LYS A 53 3.63 -7.18 -0.39
C LYS A 53 2.25 -7.65 -0.85
N GLU A 54 1.49 -8.33 0.00
CA GLU A 54 0.13 -8.76 -0.34
C GLU A 54 -0.79 -7.57 -0.64
N VAL A 55 -0.72 -6.50 0.15
CA VAL A 55 -1.47 -5.27 -0.10
C VAL A 55 -1.03 -4.62 -1.42
N VAL A 56 0.28 -4.54 -1.69
CA VAL A 56 0.81 -4.03 -2.97
C VAL A 56 0.31 -4.86 -4.16
N ARG A 57 0.25 -6.19 -4.03
CA ARG A 57 -0.25 -7.08 -5.09
C ARG A 57 -1.75 -6.93 -5.32
N LYS A 58 -2.55 -6.78 -4.26
CA LYS A 58 -4.02 -6.91 -4.34
C LYS A 58 -4.77 -5.58 -4.38
N SER A 59 -4.17 -4.48 -3.92
CA SER A 59 -4.87 -3.20 -3.82
C SER A 59 -5.25 -2.63 -5.18
N ARG A 60 -6.45 -2.05 -5.21
CA ARG A 60 -7.00 -1.28 -6.34
C ARG A 60 -6.91 0.22 -6.11
N GLU A 61 -6.71 0.63 -4.86
CA GLU A 61 -6.72 2.03 -4.45
C GLU A 61 -5.31 2.64 -4.47
N LEU A 62 -4.26 1.81 -4.39
CA LEU A 62 -2.89 2.27 -4.56
C LEU A 62 -2.70 2.85 -5.97
N SER A 63 -2.07 4.02 -6.05
CA SER A 63 -1.79 4.60 -7.36
C SER A 63 -0.74 3.78 -8.13
N PRO A 64 -0.76 3.81 -9.47
CA PRO A 64 0.24 3.11 -10.29
C PRO A 64 1.68 3.47 -9.92
N ARG A 65 1.92 4.72 -9.48
CA ARG A 65 3.23 5.18 -9.02
C ARG A 65 3.66 4.47 -7.73
N THR A 66 2.77 4.41 -6.73
CA THR A 66 3.02 3.72 -5.46
C THR A 66 3.28 2.23 -5.70
N VAL A 67 2.42 1.57 -6.48
CA VAL A 67 2.60 0.14 -6.83
C VAL A 67 3.92 -0.09 -7.55
N THR A 68 4.29 0.77 -8.50
CA THR A 68 5.57 0.64 -9.22
C THR A 68 6.76 0.75 -8.27
N TYR A 69 6.76 1.76 -7.39
CA TYR A 69 7.83 1.95 -6.42
C TYR A 69 8.00 0.73 -5.51
N PHE A 70 6.92 0.28 -4.87
CA PHE A 70 6.99 -0.84 -3.95
C PHE A 70 7.20 -2.19 -4.64
N ALA A 71 6.71 -2.36 -5.88
CA ALA A 71 7.01 -3.54 -6.67
C ALA A 71 8.52 -3.65 -6.96
N LEU A 72 9.17 -2.54 -7.35
CA LEU A 72 10.62 -2.50 -7.52
C LEU A 72 11.36 -2.78 -6.21
N LEU A 73 10.94 -2.15 -5.11
CA LEU A 73 11.55 -2.33 -3.79
C LEU A 73 11.47 -3.79 -3.31
N PHE A 74 10.36 -4.46 -3.59
CA PHE A 74 10.09 -5.83 -3.12
C PHE A 74 10.42 -6.91 -4.14
N GLY A 75 10.90 -6.54 -5.34
CA GLY A 75 11.19 -7.48 -6.42
C GLY A 75 9.95 -8.17 -7.01
N LEU A 76 8.80 -7.48 -7.00
CA LEU A 76 7.55 -7.97 -7.59
C LEU A 76 7.49 -7.62 -9.08
N SER A 77 7.03 -8.56 -9.90
CA SER A 77 6.74 -8.29 -11.30
C SER A 77 5.43 -7.51 -11.45
N ARG A 78 5.33 -6.68 -12.50
CA ARG A 78 4.13 -5.85 -12.74
C ARG A 78 2.85 -6.70 -12.87
N GLY A 79 2.95 -7.86 -13.51
CA GLY A 79 1.83 -8.78 -13.72
C GLY A 79 1.29 -9.42 -12.45
N GLU A 80 2.09 -9.48 -11.38
CA GLU A 80 1.63 -9.94 -10.06
C GLU A 80 0.76 -8.92 -9.33
N THR A 81 0.75 -7.67 -9.80
CA THR A 81 -0.02 -6.59 -9.18
C THR A 81 -1.33 -6.35 -9.90
N ARG A 82 -2.42 -6.28 -9.14
CA ARG A 82 -3.78 -6.08 -9.66
C ARG A 82 -3.91 -4.76 -10.42
N CYS A 83 -3.16 -3.74 -10.02
CA CYS A 83 -3.09 -2.44 -10.70
C CYS A 83 -2.75 -2.56 -12.19
N PHE A 84 -1.95 -3.55 -12.59
CA PHE A 84 -1.50 -3.75 -13.97
C PHE A 84 -1.98 -5.04 -14.62
N SER A 85 -2.67 -5.92 -13.88
CA SER A 85 -3.20 -7.18 -14.44
C SER A 85 -4.58 -7.02 -15.10
N ASP A 86 -5.38 -6.05 -14.66
CA ASP A 86 -6.79 -5.87 -15.06
C ASP A 86 -6.98 -4.79 -16.13
N VAL A 87 -5.92 -4.44 -16.86
CA VAL A 87 -6.01 -3.49 -17.98
C VAL A 87 -6.56 -4.22 -19.19
N SER A 88 -7.69 -3.74 -19.72
CA SER A 88 -8.07 -4.06 -21.11
C SER A 88 -6.85 -3.80 -21.99
N PRO A 89 -6.60 -4.58 -23.05
CA PRO A 89 -5.41 -4.41 -23.88
C PRO A 89 -5.34 -2.96 -24.34
N ARG A 90 -4.45 -2.18 -23.70
CA ARG A 90 -4.28 -0.78 -24.04
C ARG A 90 -3.67 -0.79 -25.43
N ILE A 91 -4.38 -0.18 -26.38
CA ILE A 91 -3.92 0.01 -27.77
C ILE A 91 -2.52 0.67 -27.77
N TRP A 92 -2.19 1.41 -26.71
CA TRP A 92 -0.88 2.02 -26.53
C TRP A 92 -0.43 1.99 -25.06
N GLN A 93 0.83 1.66 -24.82
CA GLN A 93 1.48 1.70 -23.50
C GLN A 93 2.74 2.57 -23.59
N PRO A 94 2.79 3.76 -22.98
CA PRO A 94 4.06 4.42 -22.75
C PRO A 94 4.84 3.60 -21.71
N TYR A 95 6.01 3.13 -22.13
CA TYR A 95 7.18 2.64 -21.39
C TYR A 95 6.99 2.33 -19.89
#